data_AF-A0AA92HGH6-F1
#
_entry.id   AF-A0AA92HGH6-F1
#
_cell.length_a   1.000
_cell.length_b   1.000
_cell.length_c   1.000
_cell.angle_alpha   90.00
_cell.angle_beta   90.00
_cell.angle_gamma   90.00
#
_symmetry.space_group_name_H-M   'P 1'
#
loop_
_entity.id
_entity.type
_entity.pdbx_description
1 polymer ?
#
loop_
_entity_poly.entity_id
_entity_poly.type
_entity_poly.pdbx_seq_one_letter_code
_entity_poly.pdbx_strand_id
1 'polypeptide(L)'
;MKGLALLAVVAATFGAVETAKADSLKWTIRSDYPHIVSLEFYSQDYRRAWPGDGQVYIVDDYDVREYSLSCETGETICYGAWVRGDSNKYWGVGLNNSQRCNDCCYTCGYGDTDLRILN
;
A
#
# COMPACT_ATOMS: atom_id res chain seq x y z
N MET A 1 50.46 31.35 -36.05
CA MET A 1 49.10 30.78 -36.16
C MET A 1 49.09 29.48 -35.34
N LYS A 2 49.03 29.54 -34.00
CA LYS A 2 47.82 29.37 -33.16
C LYS A 2 46.99 28.13 -33.54
N GLY A 3 47.42 26.94 -33.10
CA GLY A 3 46.56 25.76 -33.01
C GLY A 3 46.10 25.59 -31.57
N LEU A 4 44.85 25.96 -31.26
CA LEU A 4 44.24 25.73 -29.96
C LEU A 4 43.89 24.25 -29.82
N ALA A 5 44.38 23.62 -28.75
CA ALA A 5 43.93 22.29 -28.31
C ALA A 5 42.53 22.41 -27.68
N LEU A 6 41.55 21.69 -28.22
CA LEU A 6 40.21 21.55 -27.65
C LEU A 6 40.23 20.41 -26.62
N LEU A 7 40.26 20.76 -25.34
CA LEU A 7 39.98 19.85 -24.23
C LEU A 7 38.45 19.69 -24.10
N ALA A 8 37.93 18.53 -24.48
CA ALA A 8 36.54 18.16 -24.21
C ALA A 8 36.41 17.71 -22.74
N VAL A 9 35.82 18.57 -21.90
CA VAL A 9 35.47 18.22 -20.51
C VAL A 9 34.13 17.48 -20.54
N VAL A 10 34.15 16.17 -20.33
CA VAL A 10 32.94 15.36 -20.15
C VAL A 10 32.49 15.54 -18.70
N ALA A 11 31.51 16.42 -18.48
CA ALA A 11 30.87 16.58 -17.18
C ALA A 11 29.88 15.41 -16.95
N ALA A 12 30.31 14.40 -16.19
CA ALA A 12 29.42 13.34 -15.72
C ALA A 12 28.45 13.92 -14.68
N THR A 13 27.21 14.16 -15.07
CA THR A 13 26.14 14.52 -14.14
C THR A 13 25.74 13.28 -13.34
N PHE A 14 26.23 13.18 -12.11
CA PHE A 14 25.73 12.20 -11.14
C PHE A 14 24.33 12.66 -10.70
N GLY A 15 23.28 12.05 -11.26
CA GLY A 15 21.91 12.22 -10.76
C GLY A 15 21.81 11.68 -9.34
N ALA A 16 21.20 12.44 -8.43
CA ALA A 16 20.92 11.98 -7.07
C ALA A 16 19.99 10.77 -7.13
N VAL A 17 20.46 9.62 -6.62
CA VAL A 17 19.62 8.46 -6.41
C VAL A 17 18.86 8.70 -5.11
N GLU A 18 17.58 9.06 -5.19
CA GLU A 18 16.73 9.11 -4.00
C GLU A 18 16.49 7.67 -3.52
N THR A 19 17.14 7.30 -2.42
CA THR A 19 16.89 6.04 -1.74
C THR A 19 15.50 6.08 -1.12
N ALA A 20 14.65 5.11 -1.45
CA ALA A 20 13.36 4.94 -0.78
C ALA A 20 13.56 4.88 0.74
N LYS A 21 12.84 5.71 1.49
CA LYS A 21 12.90 5.72 2.95
C LYS A 21 11.89 4.73 3.51
N ALA A 22 12.36 3.82 4.37
CA ALA A 22 11.50 2.96 5.15
C ALA A 22 10.68 3.80 6.14
N ASP A 23 9.39 3.51 6.21
CA ASP A 23 8.39 4.20 7.01
C ASP A 23 7.28 3.21 7.41
N SER A 24 6.23 3.70 8.08
CA SER A 24 5.08 2.88 8.45
C SER A 24 3.75 3.60 8.19
N LEU A 25 2.73 2.82 7.86
CA LEU A 25 1.35 3.28 7.71
C LEU A 25 0.46 2.44 8.61
N LYS A 26 -0.20 3.08 9.59
CA LYS A 26 -1.16 2.40 10.46
C LYS A 26 -2.56 2.50 9.88
N TRP A 27 -3.21 1.34 9.77
CA TRP A 27 -4.60 1.19 9.38
C TRP A 27 -5.47 0.90 10.59
N THR A 28 -6.63 1.53 10.68
CA THR A 28 -7.62 1.29 11.73
C THR A 28 -8.90 0.76 11.10
N ILE A 29 -9.25 -0.51 11.34
CA ILE A 29 -10.35 -1.20 10.67
C ILE A 29 -11.27 -1.90 11.67
N ARG A 30 -12.58 -1.87 11.41
CA ARG A 30 -13.61 -2.62 12.12
C ARG A 30 -14.59 -3.22 11.11
N SER A 31 -15.08 -4.43 11.35
CA SER A 31 -16.18 -5.00 10.58
C SER A 31 -17.46 -5.03 11.41
N ASP A 32 -18.50 -4.35 10.93
CA ASP A 32 -19.87 -4.47 11.43
C ASP A 32 -20.68 -5.50 10.61
N TYR A 33 -20.04 -6.15 9.63
CA TYR A 33 -20.65 -7.18 8.79
C TYR A 33 -20.87 -8.49 9.57
N PRO A 34 -22.03 -9.18 9.43
CA PRO A 34 -22.38 -10.37 10.24
C PRO A 34 -21.60 -11.65 9.90
N HIS A 35 -20.76 -11.63 8.87
CA HIS A 35 -19.96 -12.79 8.45
C HIS A 35 -18.47 -12.47 8.55
N ILE A 36 -17.64 -13.51 8.68
CA ILE A 36 -16.19 -13.39 8.76
C ILE A 36 -15.66 -12.69 7.51
N VAL A 37 -14.88 -11.63 7.72
CA VAL A 37 -14.22 -10.87 6.65
C VAL A 37 -12.73 -11.22 6.61
N SER A 38 -12.23 -11.54 5.43
CA SER A 38 -10.80 -11.61 5.13
C SER A 38 -10.32 -10.23 4.69
N LEU A 39 -9.13 -9.84 5.12
CA LEU A 39 -8.53 -8.54 4.85
C LEU A 39 -7.07 -8.69 4.40
N GLU A 40 -6.70 -7.95 3.36
CA GLU A 40 -5.32 -7.73 2.91
C GLU A 40 -5.10 -6.25 2.57
N PHE A 41 -3.84 -5.87 2.50
CA PHE A 41 -3.40 -4.58 1.98
C PHE A 41 -2.52 -4.80 0.77
N TYR A 42 -2.68 -3.99 -0.28
CA TYR A 42 -1.99 -4.14 -1.55
C TYR A 42 -1.26 -2.87 -1.92
N SER A 43 0.04 -3.00 -2.14
CA SER A 43 0.82 -1.93 -2.76
C SER A 43 0.37 -1.73 -4.20
N GLN A 44 0.21 -0.48 -4.61
CA GLN A 44 -0.08 -0.12 -5.99
C GLN A 44 1.19 0.14 -6.80
N ASP A 45 2.31 0.36 -6.11
CA ASP A 45 3.60 0.67 -6.73
C ASP A 45 4.50 -0.57 -6.84
N TYR A 46 4.34 -1.52 -5.91
CA TYR A 46 5.13 -2.74 -5.83
C TYR A 46 4.27 -4.00 -5.87
N ARG A 47 4.89 -5.10 -6.29
CA ARG A 47 4.22 -6.41 -6.34
C ARG A 47 4.24 -7.10 -4.96
N ARG A 48 3.65 -6.44 -3.96
CA ARG A 48 3.59 -6.92 -2.56
C ARG A 48 2.24 -6.68 -1.91
N ALA A 49 1.94 -7.50 -0.91
CA ALA A 49 0.74 -7.40 -0.11
C ALA A 49 1.06 -7.71 1.35
N TRP A 50 0.17 -7.29 2.25
CA TRP A 50 0.20 -7.60 3.68
C TRP A 50 -1.06 -8.37 4.07
N PRO A 51 -0.96 -9.44 4.87
CA PRO A 51 0.28 -9.97 5.46
C PRO A 51 1.22 -10.66 4.46
N GLY A 52 0.74 -10.96 3.25
CA GLY A 52 1.54 -11.59 2.19
C GLY A 52 1.60 -13.11 2.31
N ASP A 53 2.34 -13.76 1.41
CA ASP A 53 2.59 -15.21 1.42
C ASP A 53 1.32 -16.09 1.47
N GLY A 54 0.24 -15.62 0.85
CA GLY A 54 -1.05 -16.31 0.81
C GLY A 54 -1.80 -16.31 2.16
N GLN A 55 -1.36 -15.51 3.11
CA GLN A 55 -2.04 -15.27 4.39
C GLN A 55 -3.02 -14.11 4.26
N VAL A 56 -4.02 -14.09 5.15
CA VAL A 56 -5.00 -13.01 5.24
C VAL A 56 -5.24 -12.65 6.70
N TYR A 57 -5.56 -11.39 6.99
CA TYR A 57 -6.09 -11.02 8.30
C TYR A 57 -7.55 -11.46 8.42
N ILE A 58 -7.94 -11.93 9.60
CA ILE A 58 -9.32 -12.29 9.92
C ILE A 58 -9.93 -11.18 10.76
N VAL A 59 -11.10 -10.69 10.34
CA VAL A 59 -11.88 -9.68 11.05
C VAL A 59 -13.27 -10.27 11.30
N ASP A 60 -13.54 -10.65 12.55
CA ASP A 60 -14.74 -11.42 12.92
C ASP A 60 -15.31 -11.06 14.31
N ASP A 61 -14.76 -10.05 14.98
CA ASP A 61 -15.01 -9.77 16.39
C ASP A 61 -15.70 -8.43 16.68
N TYR A 62 -16.08 -7.67 15.65
CA TYR A 62 -16.72 -6.35 15.76
C TYR A 62 -15.89 -5.26 16.47
N ASP A 63 -14.64 -5.58 16.84
CA ASP A 63 -13.73 -4.67 17.49
C ASP A 63 -12.96 -3.81 16.46
N VAL A 64 -12.50 -2.65 16.93
CA VAL A 64 -11.55 -1.83 16.16
C VAL A 64 -10.16 -2.46 16.27
N ARG A 65 -9.57 -2.82 15.14
CA ARG A 65 -8.22 -3.38 15.02
C ARG A 65 -7.28 -2.42 14.32
N GLU A 66 -6.04 -2.40 14.78
CA GLU A 66 -4.96 -1.62 14.16
C GLU A 66 -3.97 -2.54 13.45
N TYR A 67 -3.54 -2.16 12.25
CA TYR A 67 -2.55 -2.87 11.44
C TYR A 67 -1.45 -1.91 11.01
N SER A 68 -0.26 -2.07 11.56
CA SER A 68 0.91 -1.25 11.21
C SER A 68 1.73 -1.93 10.11
N LEU A 69 1.74 -1.34 8.92
CA LEU A 69 2.46 -1.86 7.77
C LEU A 69 3.81 -1.17 7.65
N SER A 70 4.88 -1.94 7.47
CA SER A 70 6.18 -1.41 7.05
C SER A 70 6.13 -1.13 5.55
N CYS A 71 6.39 0.11 5.16
CA CYS A 71 6.23 0.61 3.79
C CYS A 71 7.32 1.60 3.40
N GLU A 72 7.31 2.05 2.16
CA GLU A 72 8.23 3.10 1.68
C GLU A 72 7.50 4.44 1.61
N THR A 73 8.10 5.53 2.09
CA THR A 73 7.49 6.86 2.00
C THR A 73 7.10 7.17 0.54
N GLY A 74 5.85 7.57 0.32
CA GLY A 74 5.29 7.82 -1.02
C GLY A 74 4.58 6.62 -1.65
N GLU A 75 4.72 5.42 -1.09
CA GLU A 75 4.02 4.24 -1.58
C GLU A 75 2.51 4.35 -1.34
N THR A 76 1.73 4.05 -2.37
CA THR A 76 0.28 3.97 -2.32
C THR A 76 -0.15 2.55 -1.96
N ILE A 77 -0.89 2.43 -0.86
CA ILE A 77 -1.38 1.16 -0.34
C ILE A 77 -2.91 1.22 -0.27
N CYS A 78 -3.58 0.21 -0.82
CA CYS A 78 -5.03 0.09 -0.78
C CYS A 78 -5.43 -1.11 0.06
N TYR A 79 -6.48 -0.97 0.88
CA TYR A 79 -7.08 -2.12 1.55
C TYR A 79 -8.03 -2.86 0.59
N GLY A 80 -8.04 -4.18 0.70
CA GLY A 80 -9.04 -5.04 0.06
C GLY A 80 -9.57 -6.05 1.06
N ALA A 81 -10.89 -6.16 1.13
CA ALA A 81 -11.55 -7.07 2.04
C ALA A 81 -12.69 -7.82 1.35
N TRP A 82 -13.01 -9.02 1.81
CA TRP A 82 -14.07 -9.84 1.23
C TRP A 82 -14.65 -10.83 2.24
N VAL A 83 -15.88 -11.27 2.01
CA VAL A 83 -16.51 -12.29 2.85
C VAL A 83 -15.75 -13.61 2.67
N ARG A 84 -15.36 -14.22 3.78
CA ARG A 84 -14.59 -15.47 3.75
C ARG A 84 -15.42 -16.58 3.09
N GLY A 85 -14.92 -17.10 1.98
CA GLY A 85 -15.61 -18.12 1.17
C GLY A 85 -16.53 -17.55 0.08
N ASP A 86 -16.70 -16.23 -0.01
CA ASP A 86 -17.48 -15.56 -1.07
C ASP A 86 -16.81 -14.23 -1.47
N SER A 87 -15.93 -14.27 -2.48
CA SER A 87 -15.21 -13.08 -2.95
C SER A 87 -16.07 -12.14 -3.80
N ASN A 88 -17.33 -12.47 -4.08
CA ASN A 88 -18.25 -11.56 -4.78
C ASN A 88 -18.77 -10.44 -3.88
N LYS A 89 -18.68 -10.63 -2.56
CA LYS A 89 -18.98 -9.62 -1.55
C LYS A 89 -17.68 -9.05 -1.00
N TYR A 90 -17.42 -7.77 -1.26
CA TYR A 90 -16.13 -7.17 -1.01
C TYR A 90 -16.21 -5.68 -0.64
N TRP A 91 -15.10 -5.17 -0.13
CA TRP A 91 -14.83 -3.75 0.11
C TRP A 91 -13.43 -3.40 -0.42
N GLY A 92 -13.23 -2.11 -0.72
CA GLY A 92 -11.95 -1.62 -1.26
C GLY A 92 -11.62 -2.31 -2.58
N VAL A 93 -10.38 -2.75 -2.73
CA VAL A 93 -9.91 -3.44 -3.96
C VAL A 93 -10.23 -4.94 -3.98
N GLY A 94 -10.92 -5.44 -2.95
CA GLY A 94 -11.33 -6.84 -2.83
C GLY A 94 -10.15 -7.83 -2.81
N LEU A 95 -10.45 -9.11 -3.05
CA LEU A 95 -9.43 -10.17 -3.13
C LEU A 95 -8.48 -9.93 -4.30
N ASN A 96 -7.18 -10.08 -4.05
CA ASN A 96 -6.08 -9.98 -5.02
C ASN A 96 -6.00 -8.64 -5.76
N ASN A 97 -6.39 -7.53 -5.13
CA ASN A 97 -6.41 -6.20 -5.76
C ASN A 97 -7.20 -6.17 -7.09
N SER A 98 -8.29 -6.96 -7.17
CA SER A 98 -9.01 -7.19 -8.44
C SER A 98 -10.06 -6.13 -8.76
N GLN A 99 -10.48 -5.36 -7.77
CA GLN A 99 -11.55 -4.36 -7.89
C GLN A 99 -10.97 -2.95 -7.94
N ARG A 100 -11.64 -2.08 -8.69
CA ARG A 100 -11.30 -0.65 -8.72
C ARG A 100 -11.95 0.06 -7.56
N CYS A 101 -11.20 0.92 -6.90
CA CYS A 101 -11.69 1.74 -5.81
C CYS A 101 -10.84 3.01 -5.71
N ASN A 102 -11.48 4.15 -5.43
CA ASN A 102 -10.85 5.47 -5.49
C ASN A 102 -10.61 6.10 -4.10
N ASP A 103 -11.24 5.56 -3.05
CA ASP A 103 -11.26 6.13 -1.69
C ASP A 103 -10.82 5.13 -0.61
N CYS A 104 -10.15 4.05 -1.02
CA CYS A 104 -9.63 2.98 -0.15
C CYS A 104 -8.10 2.93 -0.08
N CYS A 105 -7.41 3.93 -0.63
CA CYS A 105 -5.96 3.96 -0.71
C CYS A 105 -5.40 5.12 0.12
N TYR A 106 -4.26 4.87 0.75
CA TYR A 106 -3.51 5.85 1.55
C TYR A 106 -2.04 5.81 1.14
N THR A 107 -1.36 6.95 1.32
CA THR A 107 0.06 7.08 0.97
C THR A 107 0.91 6.99 2.22
N CYS A 108 1.86 6.06 2.22
CA CYS A 108 2.80 5.84 3.32
C CYS A 108 3.65 7.08 3.58
N GLY A 109 3.80 7.45 4.86
CA GLY A 109 4.54 8.64 5.30
C GLY A 109 3.77 9.97 5.22
N TYR A 110 2.48 9.94 4.85
CA TYR A 110 1.61 11.13 4.80
C TYR A 110 0.55 11.16 5.92
N GLY A 111 0.70 10.29 6.93
CA GLY A 111 -0.23 10.14 8.05
C GLY A 111 -0.84 8.74 8.10
N ASP A 112 -1.51 8.45 9.22
CA ASP A 112 -2.26 7.21 9.42
C ASP A 112 -3.67 7.31 8.83
N THR A 113 -4.39 6.19 8.77
CA THR A 113 -5.76 6.17 8.24
C THR A 113 -6.80 6.53 9.29
N ASP A 114 -7.93 7.05 8.84
CA ASP A 114 -9.14 7.09 9.65
C ASP A 114 -9.71 5.68 9.90
N LEU A 115 -10.64 5.57 10.85
CA LEU A 115 -11.38 4.33 11.11
C LEU A 115 -12.19 3.92 9.86
N ARG A 116 -11.87 2.76 9.30
CA ARG A 116 -12.65 2.13 8.23
C ARG A 116 -13.62 1.10 8.80
N ILE A 117 -14.92 1.31 8.56
CA ILE A 117 -15.98 0.37 8.93
C ILE A 117 -16.38 -0.44 7.70
N LEU A 118 -16.38 -1.76 7.81
CA LEU A 118 -16.87 -2.69 6.79
C LEU A 118 -18.29 -3.11 7.15
N ASN A 119 -19.29 -2.77 6.32
CA ASN A 119 -20.72 -2.91 6.60
C ASN A 119 -21.47 -3.77 5.58
#